data_AF-A0A938SGD1-F1
#
_entry.id   AF-A0A938SGD1-F1
#
_cell.length_a   1.000
_cell.length_b   1.000
_cell.length_c   1.000
_cell.angle_alpha   90.00
_cell.angle_beta   90.00
_cell.angle_gamma   90.00
#
_symmetry.space_group_name_H-M   'P 1'
#
loop_
_entity.id
_entity.type
_entity.pdbx_description
1 polymer ?
#
loop_
_entity_poly.entity_id
_entity_poly.type
_entity_poly.pdbx_seq_one_letter_code
_entity_poly.pdbx_strand_id
1 'polypeptide(L)'
;MPMNVALIQGDSNGYTGEKAYLGHEGATYRVSFHLRGTAPRVNVAAVLWRGDPKDANRRHHEPLVLAVPTPQWRRHEATFTIPGDTDLANAKRADASGVWRATWQFGVPPSGGAFGVPPSGGQFGVPPLGGPPFRFTALSLGEPGETALIGDGWGQRDYRNSDIGVTLPYIVRRQTGADGFSAFASVLEGYRGEQPFVKQARRLPVPAEEKTNTVALQVQTADSDDYLVSCLEARPIALETPSGRLEFQARFAAVSLRDGKILFATLVEGAHLRLGGLDIKPTAPNASVQLHSVATSR
;
A
#
# COMPACT_ATOMS: atom_id res chain seq x y z
N MET A 1 37.98 -8.47 33.28
CA MET A 1 36.75 -8.84 32.55
C MET A 1 36.10 -7.58 32.00
N PRO A 2 35.64 -7.55 30.75
CA PRO A 2 34.76 -6.48 30.30
C PRO A 2 33.45 -6.55 31.09
N MET A 3 33.07 -5.45 31.72
CA MET A 3 31.78 -5.30 32.38
C MET A 3 30.86 -4.58 31.40
N ASN A 4 29.72 -5.17 31.07
CA ASN A 4 28.70 -4.53 30.27
C ASN A 4 27.63 -3.96 31.20
N VAL A 5 27.52 -2.64 31.25
CA VAL A 5 26.51 -1.92 32.04
C VAL A 5 25.65 -1.14 31.07
N ALA A 6 24.36 -1.47 31.00
CA ALA A 6 23.39 -0.74 30.20
C ALA A 6 22.64 0.26 31.10
N LEU A 7 22.79 1.55 30.81
CA LEU A 7 21.90 2.58 31.32
C LEU A 7 20.86 2.85 30.25
N ILE A 8 19.60 2.53 30.56
CA ILE A 8 18.51 2.53 29.59
C ILE A 8 17.57 3.67 29.96
N GLN A 9 17.35 4.58 29.01
CA GLN A 9 16.42 5.67 29.16
C GLN A 9 15.05 5.22 28.64
N GLY A 10 14.04 5.18 29.51
CA GLY A 10 12.69 4.65 29.24
C GLY A 10 12.30 3.54 30.22
N ASP A 11 11.05 3.08 30.18
CA ASP A 11 10.57 1.96 31.02
C ASP A 11 10.85 0.62 30.28
N SER A 12 12.14 0.28 30.13
CA SER A 12 12.58 -0.97 29.53
C SER A 12 13.56 -1.68 30.47
N ASN A 13 13.46 -3.01 30.51
CA ASN A 13 14.41 -3.86 31.24
C ASN A 13 15.67 -4.18 30.40
N GLY A 14 15.79 -3.64 29.19
CA GLY A 14 16.88 -3.87 28.27
C GLY A 14 16.83 -5.17 27.46
N TYR A 15 15.88 -6.05 27.77
CA TYR A 15 15.58 -7.26 27.01
C TYR A 15 14.30 -7.13 26.21
N THR A 16 13.31 -6.41 26.75
CA THR A 16 12.05 -6.08 26.09
C THR A 16 11.86 -4.56 26.04
N GLY A 17 11.26 -4.09 24.96
CA GLY A 17 10.99 -2.68 24.69
C GLY A 17 9.52 -2.29 24.92
N GLU A 18 8.71 -3.13 25.57
CA GLU A 18 7.25 -2.96 25.66
C GLU A 18 6.82 -1.60 26.21
N LYS A 19 7.65 -0.96 27.02
CA LYS A 19 7.42 0.40 27.53
C LYS A 19 8.62 1.33 27.30
N ALA A 20 9.45 1.00 26.32
CA ALA A 20 10.45 1.93 25.79
C ALA A 20 9.76 3.10 25.09
N TYR A 21 10.51 4.17 24.81
CA TYR A 21 9.99 5.28 24.02
C TYR A 21 9.63 4.81 22.61
N LEU A 22 8.45 5.23 22.13
CA LEU A 22 8.03 4.99 20.75
C LEU A 22 8.80 5.93 19.82
N GLY A 23 9.52 5.34 18.88
CA GLY A 23 10.22 6.06 17.83
C GLY A 23 9.47 6.02 16.50
N HIS A 24 9.68 7.02 15.66
CA HIS A 24 9.17 7.06 14.30
C HIS A 24 10.23 6.49 13.35
N GLU A 25 9.83 5.52 12.53
CA GLU A 25 10.66 5.01 11.45
C GLU A 25 11.14 6.11 10.51
N GLY A 26 12.42 6.05 10.14
CA GLY A 26 13.08 7.04 9.30
C GLY A 26 13.44 8.35 10.01
N ALA A 27 12.99 8.57 11.25
CA ALA A 27 13.33 9.77 12.00
C ALA A 27 14.76 9.70 12.57
N THR A 28 15.44 10.84 12.53
CA THR A 28 16.76 11.03 13.15
C THR A 28 16.59 11.68 14.52
N TYR A 29 17.15 11.03 15.54
CA TYR A 29 17.16 11.49 16.92
C TYR A 29 18.54 12.03 17.26
N ARG A 30 18.57 13.15 17.99
CA ARG A 30 19.80 13.67 18.61
C ARG A 30 19.80 13.29 20.09
N VAL A 31 20.93 12.79 20.56
CA VAL A 31 21.16 12.48 21.97
C VAL A 31 22.30 13.34 22.49
N SER A 32 22.22 13.72 23.76
CA SER A 32 23.33 14.34 24.49
C SER A 32 23.43 13.75 25.88
N PHE A 33 24.63 13.42 26.32
CA PHE A 33 24.88 12.88 27.65
C PHE A 33 26.22 13.38 28.19
N HIS A 34 26.43 13.27 29.49
CA HIS A 34 27.71 13.57 30.14
C HIS A 34 28.33 12.30 30.68
N LEU A 35 29.64 12.15 30.51
CA LEU A 35 30.40 10.99 30.98
C LEU A 35 31.59 11.45 31.82
N ARG A 36 31.83 10.72 32.93
CA ARG A 36 32.99 10.88 33.81
C ARG A 36 33.34 9.51 34.37
N GLY A 37 34.63 9.19 34.47
CA GLY A 37 35.08 7.93 35.05
C GLY A 37 36.53 7.61 34.74
N THR A 38 36.96 6.44 35.21
CA THR A 38 38.32 5.89 35.01
C THR A 38 38.31 4.57 34.23
N ALA A 39 37.13 4.15 33.73
CA ALA A 39 37.04 2.97 32.89
C ALA A 39 37.87 3.17 31.61
N PRO A 40 38.58 2.15 31.12
CA PRO A 40 39.45 2.30 29.96
C PRO A 40 38.67 2.61 28.68
N ARG A 41 37.42 2.13 28.58
CA ARG A 41 36.50 2.36 27.45
C ARG A 41 35.06 2.27 27.91
N VAL A 42 34.18 3.05 27.30
CA VAL A 42 32.71 2.96 27.43
C VAL A 42 32.12 3.02 26.03
N ASN A 43 31.31 2.01 25.67
CA ASN A 43 30.54 1.99 24.44
C ASN A 43 29.11 2.43 24.74
N VAL A 44 28.63 3.46 24.05
CA VAL A 44 27.28 3.99 24.16
C VAL A 44 26.54 3.68 22.87
N ALA A 45 25.37 3.03 22.99
CA ALA A 45 24.52 2.65 21.87
C ALA A 45 23.05 2.95 22.19
N ALA A 46 22.25 3.24 21.17
CA ALA A 46 20.80 3.16 21.28
C ALA A 46 20.34 1.71 21.10
N VAL A 47 19.38 1.25 21.92
CA VAL A 47 18.79 -0.09 21.78
C VAL A 47 17.39 0.07 21.22
N LEU A 48 17.13 -0.58 20.09
CA LEU A 48 15.87 -0.49 19.36
C LEU A 48 15.23 -1.88 19.28
N TRP A 49 13.91 -1.95 19.32
CA TRP A 49 13.14 -3.16 19.01
C TRP A 49 12.33 -2.89 17.75
N ARG A 50 12.64 -3.60 16.67
CA ARG A 50 11.86 -3.51 15.42
C ARG A 50 10.81 -4.60 15.39
N GLY A 51 9.55 -4.23 15.14
CA GLY A 51 8.43 -5.16 15.15
C GLY A 51 7.97 -5.50 16.57
N ASP A 52 8.32 -6.68 17.08
CA ASP A 52 7.84 -7.17 18.38
C ASP A 52 8.75 -6.72 19.53
N PRO A 53 8.31 -5.78 20.39
CA PRO A 53 9.10 -5.31 21.52
C PRO A 53 9.21 -6.34 22.66
N LYS A 54 8.53 -7.49 22.59
CA LYS A 54 8.61 -8.57 23.59
C LYS A 54 9.76 -9.53 23.33
N ASP A 55 10.30 -9.57 22.11
CA ASP A 55 11.34 -10.51 21.72
C ASP A 55 12.73 -9.91 21.89
N ALA A 56 13.50 -10.45 22.84
CA ALA A 56 14.87 -10.02 23.09
C ALA A 56 15.84 -10.28 21.92
N ASN A 57 15.49 -11.17 20.99
CA ASN A 57 16.28 -11.43 19.79
C ASN A 57 16.07 -10.38 18.70
N ARG A 58 15.03 -9.55 18.81
CA ARG A 58 14.73 -8.44 17.89
C ARG A 58 15.41 -7.13 18.27
N ARG A 59 16.27 -7.15 19.29
CA ARG A 59 17.06 -5.99 19.73
C ARG A 59 18.13 -5.66 18.68
N HIS A 60 18.13 -4.40 18.25
CA HIS A 60 19.17 -3.82 17.42
C HIS A 60 19.95 -2.80 18.24
N HIS A 61 21.28 -2.90 18.23
CA HIS A 61 22.16 -1.93 18.87
C HIS A 61 22.70 -0.97 17.81
N GLU A 62 22.36 0.30 17.94
CA GLU A 62 22.88 1.36 17.09
C GLU A 62 24.02 2.08 17.82
N PRO A 63 25.29 1.83 17.46
CA PRO A 63 26.43 2.41 18.16
C PRO A 63 26.46 3.93 17.98
N LEU A 64 26.61 4.66 19.09
CA LEU A 64 26.61 6.13 19.10
C LEU A 64 28.01 6.69 19.35
N VAL A 65 28.66 6.27 20.44
CA VAL A 65 29.94 6.83 20.88
C VAL A 65 30.78 5.74 21.54
N LEU A 66 32.03 5.60 21.10
CA LEU A 66 33.07 4.88 21.85
C LEU A 66 33.93 5.91 22.60
N ALA A 67 33.70 6.07 23.90
CA ALA A 67 34.36 7.06 24.73
C ALA A 67 35.47 6.47 25.60
N VAL A 68 36.50 7.27 25.86
CA VAL A 68 37.46 7.05 26.95
C VAL A 68 37.14 8.08 28.05
N PRO A 69 36.43 7.69 29.12
CA PRO A 69 36.11 8.58 30.23
C PRO A 69 37.34 9.26 30.83
N THR A 70 37.15 10.48 31.35
CA THR A 70 38.16 11.15 32.17
C THR A 70 37.62 11.46 33.56
N PRO A 71 38.49 11.86 34.52
CA PRO A 71 38.03 12.31 35.83
C PRO A 71 37.16 13.58 35.82
N GLN A 72 36.99 14.24 34.67
CA GLN A 72 36.14 15.42 34.49
C GLN A 72 34.88 15.05 33.71
N TRP A 73 33.76 15.72 34.00
CA TRP A 73 32.55 15.59 33.19
C TRP A 73 32.81 16.10 31.79
N ARG A 74 32.53 15.26 30.79
CA ARG A 74 32.58 15.63 29.38
C ARG A 74 31.22 15.41 28.75
N ARG A 75 30.74 16.40 28.02
CA ARG A 75 29.53 16.28 27.20
C ARG A 75 29.87 15.52 25.92
N HIS A 76 28.98 14.62 25.56
CA HIS A 76 28.98 13.91 24.29
C HIS A 76 27.64 14.13 23.61
N GLU A 77 27.69 14.19 22.28
CA GLU A 77 26.51 14.29 21.45
C GLU A 77 26.63 13.30 20.30
N ALA A 78 25.51 12.72 19.92
CA ALA A 78 25.43 11.82 18.79
C ALA A 78 24.03 11.89 18.17
N THR A 79 23.92 11.35 16.97
CA THR A 79 22.63 11.17 16.29
C THR A 79 22.50 9.73 15.85
N PHE A 80 21.28 9.22 15.83
CA PHE A 80 20.95 7.96 15.19
C PHE A 80 19.62 8.06 14.44
N THR A 81 19.45 7.22 13.44
CA THR A 81 18.22 7.17 12.65
C THR A 81 17.56 5.81 12.86
N ILE A 82 16.27 5.80 13.19
CA ILE A 82 15.51 4.54 13.24
C ILE A 82 15.32 4.08 11.79
N PRO A 83 15.83 2.90 11.39
CA PRO A 83 15.71 2.49 10.00
C PRO A 83 14.24 2.25 9.65
N GLY A 84 13.82 2.72 8.48
CA GLY A 84 12.45 2.52 8.01
C GLY A 84 12.22 1.08 7.56
N ASP A 85 11.01 0.56 7.78
CA ASP A 85 10.66 -0.86 7.68
C ASP A 85 10.48 -1.37 6.23
N THR A 86 11.32 -0.91 5.30
CA THR A 86 11.33 -1.41 3.93
C THR A 86 12.75 -1.79 3.53
N ASP A 87 13.20 -2.93 4.06
CA ASP A 87 14.38 -3.67 3.58
C ASP A 87 14.08 -4.31 2.21
N LEU A 88 13.67 -3.49 1.25
CA LEU A 88 13.65 -3.90 -0.15
C LEU A 88 15.05 -3.69 -0.73
N ALA A 89 15.63 -4.75 -1.28
CA ALA A 89 16.83 -4.64 -2.08
C ALA A 89 16.53 -3.81 -3.34
N ASN A 90 17.54 -3.09 -3.85
CA ASN A 90 17.41 -2.26 -5.06
C ASN A 90 16.29 -1.21 -5.01
N ALA A 91 15.91 -0.78 -3.80
CA ALA A 91 14.88 0.19 -3.54
C ALA A 91 15.09 1.52 -4.31
N LYS A 92 14.10 1.87 -5.14
CA LYS A 92 13.98 3.16 -5.83
C LYS A 92 12.75 3.88 -5.34
N ARG A 93 12.90 5.16 -5.01
CA ARG A 93 11.81 6.03 -4.55
C ARG A 93 11.50 7.08 -5.60
N ALA A 94 10.22 7.41 -5.75
CA ALA A 94 9.77 8.51 -6.61
C ALA A 94 8.58 9.22 -5.96
N ASP A 95 8.36 10.47 -6.35
CA ASP A 95 7.06 11.11 -6.21
C ASP A 95 6.01 10.25 -6.94
N ALA A 96 4.88 10.02 -6.28
CA ALA A 96 3.81 9.18 -6.79
C ALA A 96 2.49 9.95 -6.86
N SER A 97 2.55 11.28 -6.87
CA SER A 97 1.38 12.11 -7.08
C SER A 97 0.86 11.97 -8.51
N GLY A 98 -0.46 12.04 -8.69
CA GLY A 98 -1.10 11.88 -9.99
C GLY A 98 -1.21 10.42 -10.45
N VAL A 99 -1.39 10.23 -11.76
CA VAL A 99 -1.68 8.91 -12.35
C VAL A 99 -0.41 8.28 -12.90
N TRP A 100 -0.08 7.09 -12.43
CA TRP A 100 1.06 6.31 -12.93
C TRP A 100 0.69 4.84 -13.12
N ARG A 101 1.44 4.16 -14.00
CA ARG A 101 1.16 2.80 -14.43
C ARG A 101 2.36 1.90 -14.17
N ALA A 102 2.11 0.74 -13.57
CA ALA A 102 3.05 -0.38 -13.53
C ALA A 102 2.46 -1.56 -14.29
N THR A 103 3.21 -2.12 -15.25
CA THR A 103 2.77 -3.24 -16.08
C THR A 103 3.79 -4.37 -16.02
N TRP A 104 3.31 -5.55 -15.66
CA TRP A 104 4.05 -6.80 -15.69
C TRP A 104 3.63 -7.60 -16.91
N GLN A 105 4.60 -8.22 -17.59
CA GLN A 105 4.36 -9.15 -18.68
C GLN A 105 4.75 -10.55 -18.22
N PHE A 106 3.79 -11.47 -18.30
CA PHE A 106 3.98 -12.89 -18.03
C PHE A 106 4.13 -13.59 -19.38
N GLY A 107 5.33 -14.11 -19.64
CA GLY A 107 5.59 -14.92 -20.82
C GLY A 107 5.10 -16.36 -20.63
N VAL A 108 4.81 -17.02 -21.75
CA VAL A 108 5.00 -18.48 -21.85
C VAL A 108 6.51 -18.71 -21.76
N PRO A 109 7.01 -19.63 -20.93
CA PRO A 109 8.44 -19.92 -20.91
C PRO A 109 8.90 -20.27 -22.34
N PRO A 110 10.06 -19.77 -22.81
CA PRO A 110 10.66 -20.30 -24.01
C PRO A 110 10.82 -21.80 -23.81
N SER A 111 10.38 -22.57 -24.80
CA SER A 111 10.45 -24.03 -24.86
C SER A 111 11.68 -24.57 -24.11
N GLY A 112 11.45 -25.22 -22.95
CA GLY A 112 12.48 -25.94 -22.20
C GLY A 112 12.65 -25.57 -20.72
N GLY A 113 12.13 -24.43 -20.25
CA GLY A 113 12.19 -24.06 -18.82
C GLY A 113 10.86 -24.33 -18.10
N ALA A 114 10.74 -25.49 -17.46
CA ALA A 114 9.55 -25.87 -16.71
C ALA A 114 9.22 -24.87 -15.58
N PHE A 115 8.11 -24.14 -15.74
CA PHE A 115 7.31 -23.71 -14.60
C PHE A 115 6.65 -24.97 -14.02
N GLY A 116 7.03 -25.35 -12.80
CA GLY A 116 6.31 -26.35 -11.99
C GLY A 116 6.17 -27.74 -12.62
N VAL A 117 7.27 -28.49 -12.77
CA VAL A 117 7.20 -29.96 -12.85
C VAL A 117 7.40 -30.51 -11.43
N PRO A 118 6.37 -31.08 -10.78
CA PRO A 118 6.59 -31.87 -9.57
C PRO A 118 7.37 -33.15 -9.93
N PRO A 119 8.22 -33.70 -9.03
CA PRO A 119 9.02 -34.90 -9.31
C PRO A 119 8.24 -36.22 -9.49
N SER A 120 6.92 -36.19 -9.73
CA SER A 120 6.10 -37.40 -9.87
C SER A 120 4.84 -37.14 -10.70
N GLY A 121 4.94 -37.37 -12.02
CA GLY A 121 3.92 -38.01 -12.87
C GLY A 121 2.48 -37.47 -12.96
N GLY A 122 2.12 -36.37 -12.29
CA GLY A 122 0.78 -35.81 -12.32
C GLY A 122 0.63 -34.71 -13.37
N GLN A 123 0.09 -35.07 -14.54
CA GLN A 123 -0.20 -34.15 -15.63
C GLN A 123 -1.40 -33.25 -15.27
N PHE A 124 -1.16 -32.11 -14.60
CA PHE A 124 -2.13 -31.02 -14.64
C PHE A 124 -2.01 -30.34 -16.01
N GLY A 125 -3.01 -30.58 -16.85
CA GLY A 125 -3.07 -30.01 -18.20
C GLY A 125 -3.10 -28.49 -18.16
N VAL A 126 -1.94 -27.87 -18.38
CA VAL A 126 -1.89 -26.53 -18.97
C VAL A 126 -1.86 -26.77 -20.48
N PRO A 127 -2.90 -26.38 -21.25
CA PRO A 127 -2.82 -26.45 -22.70
C PRO A 127 -1.61 -25.63 -23.16
N PRO A 128 -0.94 -26.01 -24.26
CA PRO A 128 0.10 -25.16 -24.84
C PRO A 128 -0.55 -23.84 -25.24
N LEU A 129 -0.30 -22.76 -24.49
CA LEU A 129 -0.80 -21.44 -24.82
C LEU A 129 0.04 -20.87 -25.98
N GLY A 130 -0.21 -21.36 -27.19
CA GLY A 130 -0.01 -20.54 -28.38
C GLY A 130 -0.95 -19.35 -28.28
N GLY A 131 -0.44 -18.21 -27.79
CA GLY A 131 -1.24 -17.02 -27.57
C GLY A 131 -0.38 -15.82 -27.16
N PRO A 132 -0.91 -14.59 -27.31
CA PRO A 132 -0.19 -13.39 -26.93
C PRO A 132 0.14 -13.37 -25.43
N PRO A 133 1.22 -12.67 -25.01
CA PRO A 133 1.62 -12.62 -23.60
C PRO A 133 0.50 -12.09 -22.72
N PHE A 134 0.40 -12.62 -21.50
CA PHE A 134 -0.50 -12.09 -20.49
C PHE A 134 0.17 -10.88 -19.83
N ARG A 135 -0.57 -9.81 -19.63
CA ARG A 135 -0.11 -8.61 -18.94
C ARG A 135 -1.00 -8.37 -17.74
N PHE A 136 -0.39 -7.94 -16.63
CA PHE A 136 -1.10 -7.38 -15.49
C PHE A 136 -0.69 -5.93 -15.36
N THR A 137 -1.63 -5.05 -15.10
CA THR A 137 -1.37 -3.62 -14.97
C THR A 137 -2.06 -3.08 -13.73
N ALA A 138 -1.31 -2.28 -12.97
CA ALA A 138 -1.84 -1.42 -11.92
C ALA A 138 -1.76 0.04 -12.37
N LEU A 139 -2.91 0.69 -12.55
CA LEU A 139 -3.02 2.15 -12.63
C LEU A 139 -3.23 2.68 -11.21
N SER A 140 -2.24 3.36 -10.67
CA SER A 140 -2.35 4.01 -9.37
C SER A 140 -2.78 5.46 -9.55
N LEU A 141 -3.70 5.91 -8.71
CA LEU A 141 -4.26 7.25 -8.71
C LEU A 141 -3.80 7.95 -7.42
N GLY A 142 -2.56 8.44 -7.43
CA GLY A 142 -1.92 9.03 -6.27
C GLY A 142 -2.38 10.46 -5.98
N GLU A 143 -2.41 10.80 -4.70
CA GLU A 143 -2.70 12.15 -4.22
C GLU A 143 -1.42 12.96 -4.05
N PRO A 144 -1.50 14.30 -3.96
CA PRO A 144 -0.36 15.13 -3.57
C PRO A 144 0.27 14.65 -2.26
N GLY A 145 1.60 14.56 -2.21
CA GLY A 145 2.36 14.07 -1.06
C GLY A 145 2.48 12.55 -0.97
N GLU A 146 1.93 11.80 -1.93
CA GLU A 146 2.18 10.37 -2.06
C GLU A 146 3.55 10.09 -2.67
N THR A 147 4.24 9.07 -2.14
CA THR A 147 5.49 8.53 -2.67
C THR A 147 5.33 7.04 -2.98
N ALA A 148 6.06 6.56 -3.97
CA ALA A 148 6.16 5.14 -4.28
C ALA A 148 7.58 4.66 -4.11
N LEU A 149 7.70 3.45 -3.57
CA LEU A 149 8.93 2.68 -3.47
C LEU A 149 8.77 1.43 -4.33
N ILE A 150 9.72 1.19 -5.22
CA ILE A 150 9.83 -0.06 -5.97
C ILE A 150 11.13 -0.74 -5.54
N GLY A 151 11.07 -2.02 -5.22
CA GLY A 151 12.27 -2.79 -4.87
C GLY A 151 11.96 -4.27 -4.74
N ASP A 152 12.98 -5.06 -4.48
CA ASP A 152 12.91 -6.51 -4.40
C ASP A 152 12.83 -6.94 -2.93
N GLY A 153 11.80 -7.67 -2.57
CA GLY A 153 11.57 -8.16 -1.20
C GLY A 153 11.43 -9.67 -1.18
N TRP A 154 11.56 -10.28 0.00
CA TRP A 154 11.25 -11.70 0.15
C TRP A 154 9.78 -11.96 -0.21
N GLY A 155 9.52 -12.99 -1.01
CA GLY A 155 8.17 -13.43 -1.31
C GLY A 155 8.14 -14.87 -1.81
N GLN A 156 7.04 -15.55 -1.51
CA GLN A 156 6.84 -16.96 -1.84
C GLN A 156 5.69 -17.07 -2.85
N ARG A 157 5.91 -17.74 -3.99
CA ARG A 157 4.86 -17.95 -5.01
C ARG A 157 4.27 -19.35 -4.96
N ASP A 158 5.06 -20.34 -4.53
CA ASP A 158 4.59 -21.72 -4.41
C ASP A 158 4.28 -22.06 -2.96
N TYR A 159 3.02 -22.44 -2.69
CA TYR A 159 2.56 -22.91 -1.38
C TYR A 159 3.32 -24.16 -0.88
N ARG A 160 4.02 -24.89 -1.77
CA ARG A 160 4.87 -26.04 -1.44
C ARG A 160 6.31 -25.67 -1.08
N ASN A 161 6.61 -24.38 -0.90
CA ASN A 161 7.93 -23.88 -0.52
C ASN A 161 9.05 -24.16 -1.54
N SER A 162 8.72 -24.49 -2.80
CA SER A 162 9.75 -24.80 -3.80
C SER A 162 10.62 -23.59 -4.18
N ASP A 163 10.17 -22.38 -3.83
CA ASP A 163 10.83 -21.12 -4.15
C ASP A 163 11.18 -20.29 -2.90
N ILE A 164 11.43 -20.95 -1.76
CA ILE A 164 12.04 -20.31 -0.59
C ILE A 164 13.32 -19.58 -1.01
N GLY A 165 13.43 -18.31 -0.62
CA GLY A 165 14.59 -17.46 -0.90
C GLY A 165 14.51 -16.67 -2.20
N VAL A 166 13.43 -16.84 -2.98
CA VAL A 166 13.17 -15.96 -4.13
C VAL A 166 12.76 -14.57 -3.64
N THR A 167 13.24 -13.55 -4.35
CA THR A 167 12.78 -12.17 -4.19
C THR A 167 11.74 -11.84 -5.25
N LEU A 168 10.71 -11.10 -4.85
CA LEU A 168 9.65 -10.61 -5.73
C LEU A 168 9.72 -9.08 -5.82
N PRO A 169 9.33 -8.49 -6.97
CA PRO A 169 9.20 -7.05 -7.07
C PRO A 169 7.99 -6.58 -6.25
N TYR A 170 8.21 -5.60 -5.38
CA TYR A 170 7.18 -4.91 -4.61
C TYR A 170 7.02 -3.48 -5.11
N ILE A 171 5.78 -3.00 -5.06
CA ILE A 171 5.47 -1.57 -5.15
C ILE A 171 4.78 -1.19 -3.84
N VAL A 172 5.41 -0.32 -3.07
CA VAL A 172 4.88 0.19 -1.80
C VAL A 172 4.51 1.66 -2.00
N ARG A 173 3.25 1.99 -1.76
CA ARG A 173 2.75 3.37 -1.80
C ARG A 173 2.69 3.89 -0.37
N ARG A 174 3.13 5.13 -0.17
CA ARG A 174 3.15 5.77 1.14
C ARG A 174 2.67 7.21 1.02
N GLN A 175 1.79 7.60 1.92
CA GLN A 175 1.36 8.99 2.10
C GLN A 175 1.92 9.45 3.45
N THR A 176 2.61 10.59 3.46
CA THR A 176 3.17 11.20 4.67
C THR A 176 2.53 12.56 4.90
N GLY A 177 2.28 12.92 6.17
CA GLY A 177 1.71 14.23 6.52
C GLY A 177 0.23 14.39 6.17
N ALA A 178 -0.51 13.28 6.04
CA ALA A 178 -1.95 13.34 5.94
C ALA A 178 -2.56 13.55 7.33
N ASP A 179 -3.15 14.73 7.56
CA ASP A 179 -3.93 14.98 8.77
C ASP A 179 -5.27 14.26 8.66
N GLY A 180 -5.36 13.09 9.31
CA GLY A 180 -6.59 12.30 9.44
C GLY A 180 -6.81 11.29 8.32
N PHE A 181 -7.20 11.74 7.12
CA PHE A 181 -7.65 10.85 6.05
C PHE A 181 -6.58 10.62 4.97
N SER A 182 -6.32 9.34 4.69
CA SER A 182 -5.50 8.90 3.55
C SER A 182 -6.26 7.86 2.77
N ALA A 183 -6.25 7.96 1.44
CA ALA A 183 -6.89 6.97 0.59
C ALA A 183 -6.08 6.67 -0.66
N PHE A 184 -5.75 5.41 -0.84
CA PHE A 184 -5.07 4.89 -2.01
C PHE A 184 -6.09 4.27 -2.96
N ALA A 185 -6.11 4.77 -4.20
CA ALA A 185 -6.94 4.20 -5.26
C ALA A 185 -6.04 3.61 -6.34
N SER A 186 -6.39 2.39 -6.79
CA SER A 186 -5.75 1.71 -7.90
C SER A 186 -6.79 0.99 -8.74
N VAL A 187 -6.59 0.95 -10.06
CA VAL A 187 -7.32 0.07 -10.98
C VAL A 187 -6.38 -1.04 -11.41
N LEU A 188 -6.78 -2.29 -11.18
CA LEU A 188 -5.99 -3.47 -11.51
C LEU A 188 -6.66 -4.20 -12.68
N GLU A 189 -5.91 -4.46 -13.74
CA GLU A 189 -6.41 -5.19 -14.90
C GLU A 189 -5.44 -6.30 -15.34
N GLY A 190 -5.99 -7.44 -15.73
CA GLY A 190 -5.26 -8.51 -16.41
C GLY A 190 -5.79 -8.65 -17.84
N TYR A 191 -4.92 -8.63 -18.84
CA TYR A 191 -5.32 -8.72 -20.25
C TYR A 191 -4.31 -9.51 -21.08
N ARG A 192 -4.79 -10.07 -22.20
CA ARG A 192 -3.95 -10.72 -23.21
C ARG A 192 -3.77 -9.79 -24.40
N GLY A 193 -2.58 -9.77 -24.98
CA GLY A 193 -2.27 -8.90 -26.12
C GLY A 193 -1.55 -7.61 -25.72
N GLU A 194 -1.52 -6.66 -26.65
CA GLU A 194 -0.76 -5.42 -26.47
C GLU A 194 -1.61 -4.28 -25.90
N GLN A 195 -2.92 -4.32 -26.10
CA GLN A 195 -3.80 -3.22 -25.76
C GLN A 195 -4.48 -3.43 -24.39
N PRO A 196 -4.35 -2.50 -23.45
CA PRO A 196 -5.08 -2.54 -22.19
C PRO A 196 -6.58 -2.35 -22.41
N PHE A 197 -7.38 -2.94 -21.53
CA PHE A 197 -8.83 -2.75 -21.50
C PHE A 197 -9.18 -1.38 -20.91
N VAL A 198 -8.50 -1.00 -19.82
CA VAL A 198 -8.60 0.32 -19.19
C VAL A 198 -7.78 1.33 -20.00
N LYS A 199 -8.47 2.27 -20.65
CA LYS A 199 -7.84 3.35 -21.42
C LYS A 199 -7.37 4.47 -20.51
N GLN A 200 -8.19 4.86 -19.55
CA GLN A 200 -7.88 5.94 -18.62
C GLN A 200 -8.54 5.67 -17.26
N ALA A 201 -7.90 6.11 -16.18
CA ALA A 201 -8.54 6.24 -14.88
C ALA A 201 -8.14 7.57 -14.28
N ARG A 202 -9.06 8.23 -13.56
CA ARG A 202 -8.81 9.48 -12.85
C ARG A 202 -9.65 9.56 -11.59
N ARG A 203 -9.15 10.32 -10.61
CA ARG A 203 -9.99 10.79 -9.50
C ARG A 203 -10.94 11.85 -10.03
N LEU A 204 -12.18 11.81 -9.56
CA LEU A 204 -13.15 12.87 -9.76
C LEU A 204 -12.98 13.91 -8.65
N PRO A 205 -13.18 15.21 -8.94
CA PRO A 205 -13.21 16.24 -7.91
C PRO A 205 -14.30 15.93 -6.88
N VAL A 206 -13.92 15.93 -5.60
CA VAL A 206 -14.84 15.78 -4.46
C VAL A 206 -14.96 17.15 -3.78
N PRO A 207 -16.18 17.57 -3.35
CA PRO A 207 -16.38 18.78 -2.56
C PRO A 207 -15.42 18.87 -1.36
N ALA A 208 -14.97 20.07 -1.01
CA ALA A 208 -13.93 20.26 -0.01
C ALA A 208 -14.30 19.67 1.36
N GLU A 209 -15.57 19.81 1.73
CA GLU A 209 -16.20 19.28 2.93
C GLU A 209 -16.26 17.75 2.99
N GLU A 210 -16.14 17.07 1.84
CA GLU A 210 -16.19 15.60 1.72
C GLU A 210 -14.82 14.96 1.46
N LYS A 211 -13.75 15.74 1.33
CA LYS A 211 -12.39 15.23 1.01
C LYS A 211 -11.83 14.25 2.04
N THR A 212 -12.29 14.30 3.29
CA THR A 212 -11.87 13.40 4.37
C THR A 212 -12.79 12.19 4.54
N ASN A 213 -13.85 12.13 3.74
CA ASN A 213 -14.86 11.06 3.76
C ASN A 213 -14.83 10.23 2.48
N THR A 214 -14.57 10.87 1.33
CA THR A 214 -15.00 10.37 0.02
C THR A 214 -13.85 10.25 -0.98
N VAL A 215 -13.83 9.13 -1.71
CA VAL A 215 -13.02 8.91 -2.91
C VAL A 215 -13.94 8.61 -4.07
N ALA A 216 -13.79 9.35 -5.17
CA ALA A 216 -14.56 9.15 -6.39
C ALA A 216 -13.63 8.98 -7.59
N LEU A 217 -13.91 7.99 -8.42
CA LEU A 217 -13.11 7.62 -9.58
C LEU A 217 -13.98 7.58 -10.84
N GLN A 218 -13.35 7.91 -11.96
CA GLN A 218 -13.83 7.52 -13.28
C GLN A 218 -12.80 6.58 -13.92
N VAL A 219 -13.29 5.47 -14.46
CA VAL A 219 -12.52 4.50 -15.24
C VAL A 219 -13.14 4.42 -16.62
N GLN A 220 -12.35 4.75 -17.64
CA GLN A 220 -12.77 4.69 -19.04
C GLN A 220 -12.15 3.44 -19.66
N THR A 221 -13.00 2.59 -20.21
CA THR A 221 -12.62 1.38 -20.95
C THR A 221 -12.80 1.63 -22.44
N ALA A 222 -12.62 0.60 -23.27
CA ALA A 222 -12.95 0.70 -24.69
C ALA A 222 -14.47 0.89 -24.93
N ASP A 223 -15.31 0.36 -24.04
CA ASP A 223 -16.74 0.18 -24.28
C ASP A 223 -17.63 0.79 -23.18
N SER A 224 -17.03 1.42 -22.15
CA SER A 224 -17.77 1.99 -21.02
C SER A 224 -17.05 3.13 -20.32
N ASP A 225 -17.85 3.98 -19.68
CA ASP A 225 -17.44 4.87 -18.60
C ASP A 225 -17.98 4.34 -17.27
N ASP A 226 -17.08 4.00 -16.36
CA ASP A 226 -17.42 3.49 -15.04
C ASP A 226 -17.11 4.55 -13.97
N TYR A 227 -18.10 4.86 -13.14
CA TYR A 227 -18.00 5.77 -12.02
C TYR A 227 -18.05 4.97 -10.72
N LEU A 228 -17.06 5.15 -9.84
CA LEU A 228 -17.00 4.49 -8.54
C LEU A 228 -16.91 5.55 -7.46
N VAL A 229 -17.71 5.44 -6.41
CA VAL A 229 -17.62 6.32 -5.25
C VAL A 229 -17.65 5.52 -3.97
N SER A 230 -16.72 5.81 -3.06
CA SER A 230 -16.58 5.15 -1.76
C SER A 230 -16.49 6.22 -0.68
N CYS A 231 -17.27 6.06 0.40
CA CYS A 231 -17.31 6.98 1.53
C CYS A 231 -17.06 6.26 2.84
N LEU A 232 -16.46 6.92 3.85
CA LEU A 232 -16.37 6.45 5.24
C LEU A 232 -17.74 6.47 5.95
N GLU A 233 -18.58 7.44 5.60
CA GLU A 233 -19.93 7.61 6.12
C GLU A 233 -20.89 7.90 4.97
N ALA A 234 -22.08 7.29 5.01
CA ALA A 234 -23.12 7.47 4.00
C ALA A 234 -23.81 8.85 4.13
N ARG A 235 -23.16 9.87 3.60
CA ARG A 235 -23.67 11.25 3.53
C ARG A 235 -24.16 11.57 2.12
N PRO A 236 -25.15 12.46 1.94
CA PRO A 236 -25.56 12.92 0.61
C PRO A 236 -24.42 13.71 -0.06
N ILE A 237 -24.04 13.30 -1.26
CA ILE A 237 -22.98 13.95 -2.04
C ILE A 237 -23.44 14.04 -3.50
N ALA A 238 -23.07 15.15 -4.14
CA ALA A 238 -23.24 15.35 -5.56
C ALA A 238 -21.87 15.59 -6.22
N LEU A 239 -21.60 14.86 -7.29
CA LEU A 239 -20.36 14.94 -8.06
C LEU A 239 -20.68 15.27 -9.51
N GLU A 240 -19.93 16.21 -10.09
CA GLU A 240 -19.99 16.47 -11.52
C GLU A 240 -19.16 15.43 -12.26
N THR A 241 -19.78 14.75 -13.22
CA THR A 241 -19.12 13.75 -14.07
C THR A 241 -19.33 14.10 -15.55
N PRO A 242 -18.50 13.58 -16.47
CA PRO A 242 -18.75 13.75 -17.90
C PRO A 242 -20.12 13.23 -18.38
N SER A 243 -20.72 12.28 -17.65
CA SER A 243 -22.05 11.73 -17.94
C SER A 243 -23.19 12.45 -17.20
N GLY A 244 -22.90 13.62 -16.61
CA GLY A 244 -23.83 14.42 -15.84
C GLY A 244 -23.63 14.31 -14.34
N ARG A 245 -24.55 14.92 -13.58
CA ARG A 245 -24.48 14.99 -12.13
C ARG A 245 -24.79 13.62 -11.51
N LEU A 246 -23.83 13.06 -10.79
CA LEU A 246 -23.99 11.86 -9.97
C LEU A 246 -24.35 12.27 -8.55
N GLU A 247 -25.52 11.86 -8.09
CA GLU A 247 -25.96 12.06 -6.71
C GLU A 247 -26.02 10.73 -6.00
N PHE A 248 -25.47 10.64 -4.80
CA PHE A 248 -25.51 9.41 -4.05
C PHE A 248 -25.51 9.68 -2.54
N GLN A 249 -26.06 8.74 -1.79
CA GLN A 249 -25.98 8.69 -0.34
C GLN A 249 -25.80 7.23 0.06
N ALA A 250 -24.55 6.78 0.16
CA ALA A 250 -24.19 5.40 0.44
C ALA A 250 -22.74 5.26 0.87
N ARG A 251 -22.37 4.08 1.36
CA ARG A 251 -20.96 3.75 1.64
C ARG A 251 -20.18 3.44 0.37
N PHE A 252 -20.83 2.83 -0.60
CA PHE A 252 -20.24 2.60 -1.91
C PHE A 252 -21.30 2.62 -3.01
N ALA A 253 -20.92 3.14 -4.18
CA ALA A 253 -21.69 3.04 -5.40
C ALA A 253 -20.76 2.81 -6.59
N ALA A 254 -21.22 2.04 -7.57
CA ALA A 254 -20.62 2.02 -8.89
C ALA A 254 -21.70 2.07 -9.98
N VAL A 255 -21.44 2.83 -11.04
CA VAL A 255 -22.32 2.94 -12.21
C VAL A 255 -21.46 2.79 -13.46
N SER A 256 -21.81 1.84 -14.32
CA SER A 256 -21.19 1.66 -15.63
C SER A 256 -22.16 2.10 -16.73
N LEU A 257 -21.67 2.93 -17.65
CA LEU A 257 -22.44 3.42 -18.79
C LEU A 257 -21.77 3.05 -20.10
N ARG A 258 -22.58 2.74 -21.11
CA ARG A 258 -22.16 2.63 -22.51
C ARG A 258 -23.08 3.48 -23.35
N ASP A 259 -22.52 4.42 -24.10
CA ASP A 259 -23.27 5.36 -24.95
C ASP A 259 -24.41 6.05 -24.19
N GLY A 260 -24.15 6.46 -22.94
CA GLY A 260 -25.11 7.10 -22.03
C GLY A 260 -26.18 6.16 -21.44
N LYS A 261 -26.16 4.86 -21.76
CA LYS A 261 -27.09 3.86 -21.21
C LYS A 261 -26.45 3.13 -20.04
N ILE A 262 -27.22 2.91 -18.98
CA ILE A 262 -26.78 2.17 -17.80
C ILE A 262 -26.58 0.70 -18.17
N LEU A 263 -25.35 0.21 -18.03
CA LEU A 263 -25.04 -1.22 -18.15
C LEU A 263 -25.24 -1.93 -16.81
N PHE A 264 -24.70 -1.32 -15.77
CA PHE A 264 -24.65 -1.86 -14.42
C PHE A 264 -24.72 -0.71 -13.41
N ALA A 265 -25.38 -0.96 -12.29
CA ALA A 265 -25.30 -0.09 -11.14
C ALA A 265 -25.32 -0.92 -9.85
N THR A 266 -24.54 -0.50 -8.86
CA THR A 266 -24.60 -1.03 -7.51
C THR A 266 -24.63 0.10 -6.50
N LEU A 267 -25.39 -0.11 -5.44
CA LEU A 267 -25.46 0.73 -4.26
C LEU A 267 -25.25 -0.17 -3.05
N VAL A 268 -24.39 0.22 -2.11
CA VAL A 268 -24.09 -0.55 -0.91
C VAL A 268 -24.26 0.33 0.32
N GLU A 269 -25.08 -0.14 1.26
CA GLU A 269 -25.41 0.58 2.49
C GLU A 269 -25.85 2.03 2.23
N GLY A 270 -26.89 2.19 1.40
CA GLY A 270 -27.30 3.50 0.91
C GLY A 270 -28.80 3.74 0.88
N ALA A 271 -29.15 5.00 0.64
CA ALA A 271 -30.52 5.47 0.52
C ALA A 271 -30.84 6.00 -0.89
N HIS A 272 -29.83 6.40 -1.67
CA HIS A 272 -30.03 7.05 -2.96
C HIS A 272 -28.83 6.89 -3.89
N LEU A 273 -29.09 6.65 -5.18
CA LEU A 273 -28.12 6.78 -6.28
C LEU A 273 -28.83 7.25 -7.54
N ARG A 274 -28.34 8.34 -8.14
CA ARG A 274 -28.87 8.94 -9.36
C ARG A 274 -27.76 9.34 -10.30
N LEU A 275 -27.86 8.95 -11.56
CA LEU A 275 -26.99 9.41 -12.65
C LEU A 275 -27.70 9.19 -14.00
N GLY A 276 -27.83 10.25 -14.80
CA GLY A 276 -28.56 10.18 -16.07
C GLY A 276 -30.00 9.70 -15.87
N GLY A 277 -30.38 8.60 -16.54
CA GLY A 277 -31.70 7.99 -16.41
C GLY A 277 -31.86 7.02 -15.21
N LEU A 278 -30.81 6.79 -14.42
CA LEU A 278 -30.85 5.93 -13.23
C LEU A 278 -31.35 6.71 -12.01
N ASP A 279 -32.28 6.13 -11.26
CA ASP A 279 -32.69 6.58 -9.93
C ASP A 279 -32.98 5.35 -9.05
N ILE A 280 -32.07 5.03 -8.12
CA ILE A 280 -32.21 3.94 -7.15
C ILE A 280 -32.54 4.53 -5.79
N LYS A 281 -33.69 4.12 -5.23
CA LYS A 281 -34.13 4.43 -3.87
C LYS A 281 -34.52 3.14 -3.17
N PRO A 282 -33.61 2.52 -2.38
CA PRO A 282 -33.92 1.30 -1.67
C PRO A 282 -35.07 1.52 -0.68
N THR A 283 -35.88 0.50 -0.46
CA THR A 283 -37.04 0.56 0.43
C THR A 283 -36.69 0.45 1.92
N ALA A 284 -35.50 -0.06 2.24
CA ALA A 284 -34.98 -0.18 3.59
C ALA A 284 -33.72 0.69 3.77
N PRO A 285 -33.52 1.29 4.95
CA PRO A 285 -32.29 2.01 5.26
C PRO A 285 -31.09 1.06 5.19
N ASN A 286 -29.95 1.56 4.69
CA ASN A 286 -28.70 0.81 4.55
C ASN A 286 -28.79 -0.45 3.67
N ALA A 287 -29.74 -0.49 2.74
CA ALA A 287 -29.84 -1.60 1.81
C ALA A 287 -28.73 -1.56 0.75
N SER A 288 -28.42 -2.75 0.24
CA SER A 288 -27.55 -2.95 -0.91
C SER A 288 -28.39 -3.40 -2.09
N VAL A 289 -28.24 -2.73 -3.23
CA VAL A 289 -29.01 -2.98 -4.45
C VAL A 289 -28.04 -3.12 -5.62
N GLN A 290 -28.25 -4.15 -6.44
CA GLN A 290 -27.55 -4.34 -7.70
C GLN A 290 -28.55 -4.36 -8.84
N LEU A 291 -28.26 -3.61 -9.89
CA LEU A 291 -29.03 -3.59 -11.13
C LEU A 291 -28.09 -3.96 -12.27
N HIS A 292 -28.53 -4.95 -13.04
CA HIS A 292 -27.91 -5.30 -14.32
C HIS A 292 -28.92 -4.95 -15.40
N SER A 293 -28.51 -4.17 -16.40
CA SER A 293 -29.28 -4.15 -17.64
C SER A 293 -29.15 -5.54 -18.26
N VAL A 294 -30.29 -6.22 -18.46
CA VAL A 294 -30.32 -7.39 -19.32
C VAL A 294 -30.17 -6.85 -20.74
N ALA A 295 -28.94 -6.80 -21.24
CA ALA A 295 -28.71 -6.52 -22.64
C ALA A 295 -29.44 -7.61 -23.43
N THR A 296 -30.58 -7.28 -24.04
CA THR A 296 -31.15 -8.08 -25.11
C THR A 296 -30.14 -8.02 -26.24
N SER A 297 -29.44 -9.14 -26.45
CA SER A 297 -28.54 -9.32 -27.58
C SER A 297 -29.28 -8.91 -28.86
N ARG A 298 -28.75 -7.91 -29.56
CA ARG A 298 -29.02 -7.70 -30.99
C ARG A 298 -27.79 -8.14 -31.76
#